data_AF-A0A431M8G6-F1
#
_entry.id   AF-A0A431M8G6-F1
#
_cell.length_a   1.000
_cell.length_b   1.000
_cell.length_c   1.000
_cell.angle_alpha   90.00
_cell.angle_beta   90.00
_cell.angle_gamma   90.00
#
_symmetry.space_group_name_H-M   'P 1'
#
loop_
_entity.id
_entity.type
_entity.pdbx_description
1 polymer ?
#
loop_
_entity_poly.entity_id
_entity_poly.type
_entity_poly.pdbx_seq_one_letter_code
_entity_poly.pdbx_strand_id
1 'polypeptide(L)' 'FVQARSPQHPGLTNDTDLLDEGLLDSLMLVDLIFRLEERYGVRLGGDQVSPGNFRSVRTIADLVHQQDAAS' A
#
# COMPACT_ATOMS: atom_id res chain seq x y z
N PHE A 1 -25.92 9.72 2.23
CA PHE A 1 -24.87 8.97 2.93
C PHE A 1 -24.66 7.65 2.21
N VAL A 2 -23.65 7.59 1.34
CA VAL A 2 -23.26 6.32 0.71
C VAL A 2 -22.60 5.50 1.81
N GLN A 3 -23.29 4.48 2.31
CA GLN A 3 -22.62 3.44 3.08
C GLN A 3 -21.65 2.78 2.11
N ALA A 4 -20.36 3.07 2.27
CA ALA A 4 -19.31 2.17 1.83
C ALA A 4 -19.53 0.87 2.60
N ARG A 5 -20.41 0.01 2.10
CA ARG A 5 -20.49 -1.38 2.51
C ARG A 5 -19.16 -1.94 2.06
N SER A 6 -18.17 -1.96 2.94
CA SER A 6 -16.96 -2.75 2.74
C SER A 6 -17.45 -4.11 2.28
N PRO A 7 -17.12 -4.56 1.05
CA PRO A 7 -17.18 -5.98 0.78
C PRO A 7 -16.27 -6.55 1.85
N GLN A 8 -16.82 -7.29 2.80
CA GLN A 8 -15.98 -8.25 3.49
C GLN A 8 -15.43 -9.09 2.33
N HIS A 9 -14.13 -9.02 2.07
CA HIS A 9 -13.45 -9.84 1.09
C HIS A 9 -12.98 -11.09 1.85
N PRO A 10 -13.86 -12.10 2.10
CA PRO A 10 -13.44 -13.33 2.75
C PRO A 10 -12.34 -13.95 1.89
N GLY A 11 -11.14 -14.08 2.46
CA GLY A 11 -9.97 -14.60 1.74
C GLY A 11 -8.93 -13.55 1.33
N LEU A 12 -9.08 -12.28 1.71
CA LEU A 12 -7.99 -11.31 1.56
C LEU A 12 -6.82 -11.72 2.45
N THR A 13 -5.63 -11.83 1.86
CA THR A 13 -4.40 -12.18 2.54
C THR A 13 -3.36 -11.08 2.35
N ASN A 14 -2.28 -11.12 3.13
CA ASN A 14 -1.18 -10.17 2.95
C ASN A 14 -0.45 -10.31 1.60
N ASP A 15 -0.68 -11.43 0.90
CA ASP A 15 -0.12 -11.74 -0.41
C ASP A 15 -1.09 -11.46 -1.56
N THR A 16 -2.31 -10.99 -1.26
CA THR A 16 -3.29 -10.64 -2.29
C THR A 16 -2.75 -9.51 -3.16
N ASP A 17 -2.88 -9.69 -4.47
CA ASP A 17 -2.51 -8.69 -5.46
C ASP A 17 -3.52 -7.55 -5.48
N LEU A 18 -3.16 -6.43 -4.86
CA LEU A 18 -4.06 -5.29 -4.70
C LEU A 18 -4.33 -4.56 -6.02
N LEU A 19 -3.40 -4.65 -6.97
CA LEU A 19 -3.52 -3.99 -8.27
C LEU A 19 -4.38 -4.82 -9.22
N ASP A 20 -4.08 -6.13 -9.31
CA ASP A 20 -4.83 -7.04 -10.20
C ASP A 20 -6.29 -7.22 -9.73
N GLU A 21 -6.54 -7.25 -8.42
CA GLU A 21 -7.89 -7.31 -7.85
C GLU A 21 -8.63 -5.95 -7.87
N GLY A 22 -7.97 -4.87 -8.32
CA GLY A 22 -8.54 -3.52 -8.37
C GLY A 22 -8.83 -2.90 -7.00
N LEU A 23 -8.20 -3.43 -5.94
CA LEU A 23 -8.33 -2.94 -4.57
C LEU A 23 -7.48 -1.69 -4.31
N LEU A 24 -6.45 -1.49 -5.12
CA LEU A 24 -5.56 -0.35 -5.11
C LEU A 24 -5.49 0.23 -6.52
N ASP A 25 -6.09 1.41 -6.71
CA ASP A 25 -5.96 2.18 -7.94
C ASP A 25 -4.85 3.24 -7.84
N SER A 26 -4.60 3.96 -8.94
CA SER A 26 -3.52 4.96 -9.02
C SER A 26 -3.73 6.15 -8.07
N LEU A 27 -4.97 6.52 -7.74
CA LEU A 27 -5.26 7.62 -6.83
C LEU A 27 -5.12 7.18 -5.37
N MET A 28 -5.62 5.99 -5.05
CA MET A 28 -5.45 5.36 -3.74
C MET A 28 -3.98 5.08 -3.43
N LEU A 29 -3.17 4.74 -4.44
CA LEU A 29 -1.74 4.56 -4.29
C LEU A 29 -1.06 5.84 -3.78
N VAL A 30 -1.41 7.01 -4.34
CA VAL A 30 -0.83 8.28 -3.90
C VAL A 30 -1.24 8.62 -2.46
N ASP A 31 -2.52 8.40 -2.09
CA ASP A 31 -2.98 8.59 -0.70
C ASP A 31 -2.29 7.61 0.26
N LEU A 32 -2.10 6.35 -0.15
CA LEU A 32 -1.40 5.35 0.63
C LEU A 32 0.05 5.76 0.89
N ILE A 33 0.78 6.20 -0.15
CA ILE A 33 2.16 6.67 -0.02
C ILE A 33 2.23 7.80 1.02
N PHE A 34 1.39 8.83 0.87
CA PHE A 34 1.36 9.96 1.79
C PHE A 34 1.11 9.52 3.25
N ARG A 35 0.18 8.58 3.46
CA ARG A 35 -0.11 8.04 4.80
C ARG A 35 1.02 7.21 5.39
N LEU A 36 1.75 6.46 4.56
CA LEU A 36 2.91 5.69 5.02
C LEU A 36 4.02 6.64 5.49
N GLU A 37 4.30 7.69 4.71
CA GLU A 37 5.27 8.72 5.06
C GLU A 37 4.88 9.46 6.35
N GLU A 38 3.62 9.89 6.48
CA GLU A 38 3.13 10.60 7.67
C GLU A 38 3.15 9.71 8.92
N ARG A 39 2.72 8.45 8.79
CA ARG A 39 2.56 7.53 9.92
C ARG A 39 3.88 6.98 10.44
N TYR A 40 4.81 6.66 9.54
CA TYR A 40 6.06 6.00 9.88
C TYR A 40 7.27 6.94 9.79
N GLY A 41 7.10 8.17 9.32
CA GLY A 41 8.20 9.13 9.17
C GLY A 41 9.18 8.78 8.06
N VAL A 42 8.83 7.83 7.19
CA VAL A 42 9.65 7.41 6.04
C VAL A 42 9.49 8.38 4.88
N ARG A 43 10.41 8.35 3.91
CA ARG A 43 10.26 9.03 2.62
C ARG A 43 10.42 8.06 1.48
N LEU A 44 9.43 8.00 0.59
CA LEU A 44 9.41 7.09 -0.53
C LEU A 44 9.82 7.84 -1.81
N GLY A 45 11.01 7.50 -2.31
CA GLY A 45 11.51 8.03 -3.58
C GLY A 45 10.70 7.54 -4.79
N GLY A 46 10.75 8.27 -5.90
CA GLY A 46 10.04 7.90 -7.13
C GLY A 46 10.48 6.56 -7.73
N ASP A 47 11.69 6.10 -7.42
CA ASP A 47 12.22 4.78 -7.76
C ASP A 47 11.57 3.65 -6.94
N GLN A 48 11.13 3.95 -5.71
CA GLN A 48 10.47 3.00 -4.83
C GLN A 48 8.97 2.86 -5.14
N VAL A 49 8.38 3.85 -5.80
CA VAL A 49 6.99 3.83 -6.26
C VAL A 49 6.89 2.99 -7.54
N SER A 50 6.95 1.67 -7.37
CA SER A 50 6.79 0.69 -8.44
C SER A 50 5.60 -0.25 -8.19
N PRO A 51 4.94 -0.76 -9.24
CA PRO A 51 3.86 -1.74 -9.06
C PRO A 51 4.27 -2.97 -8.25
N GLY A 52 5.55 -3.37 -8.29
CA GLY A 52 6.06 -4.51 -7.51
C GLY A 52 6.07 -4.24 -6.01
N ASN A 53 6.51 -3.06 -5.59
CA ASN A 53 6.57 -2.69 -4.17
C ASN A 53 5.16 -2.49 -3.56
N PHE A 54 4.18 -2.13 -4.38
CA PHE A 54 2.80 -1.90 -3.97
C PHE A 54 1.83 -3.02 -4.35
N ARG A 55 2.37 -4.17 -4.75
CA ARG A 55 1.56 -5.29 -5.26
C ARG A 55 0.74 -5.95 -4.16
N SER A 56 1.27 -6.05 -2.94
CA SER A 56 0.56 -6.64 -1.82
C SER A 56 0.88 -5.93 -0.50
N VAL A 57 0.08 -6.19 0.53
CA VAL A 57 0.33 -5.63 1.88
C VAL A 57 1.71 -6.05 2.40
N ARG A 58 2.13 -7.29 2.11
CA ARG A 58 3.46 -7.79 2.49
C ARG A 58 4.58 -6.95 1.87
N THR A 59 4.55 -6.72 0.55
CA THR A 59 5.61 -5.96 -0.13
C THR A 59 5.66 -4.52 0.35
N ILE A 60 4.50 -3.92 0.64
CA ILE A 60 4.41 -2.56 1.19
C ILE A 60 5.03 -2.50 2.59
N ALA A 61 4.74 -3.49 3.45
CA ALA A 61 5.32 -3.56 4.78
C ALA A 61 6.84 -3.74 4.73
N ASP A 62 7.34 -4.60 3.84
CA ASP A 62 8.78 -4.82 3.62
C ASP A 62 9.46 -3.52 3.16
N LEU A 63 8.85 -2.77 2.24
CA LEU A 63 9.36 -1.47 1.80
C LEU A 63 9.49 -0.49 2.96
N VAL A 64 8.44 -0.37 3.78
CA VAL A 64 8.43 0.56 4.93
C VAL A 64 9.50 0.17 5.95
N HIS A 65 9.65 -1.12 6.26
CA HIS A 65 10.70 -1.60 7.16
C HIS A 65 12.11 -1.32 6.63
N GLN A 66 12.33 -1.42 5.32
CA GLN A 66 13.61 -1.08 4.71
C GLN A 66 13.92 0.42 4.82
N GLN A 67 12.93 1.29 4.72
CA GLN A 67 13.13 2.74 4.86
C GLN A 67 13.33 3.19 6.31
N ASP A 68 12.59 2.59 7.24
CA ASP A 68 12.74 2.85 8.67
C ASP A 68 14.13 2.45 9.17
N ALA A 69 14.64 1.29 8.73
CA ALA A 69 15.99 0.84 9.10
C ALA A 69 17.13 1.65 8.47
N ALA A 70 16.86 2.40 7.41
CA ALA A 70 17.83 3.24 6.71
C ALA A 70 17.90 4.69 7.26
N SER A 71 17.03 5.03 8.21
CA SER A 71 16.93 6.35 8.87
C SER A 71 17.65 6.38 10.21
#